data_AF-A0A0B8NTS2-F1
#
_entry.id   AF-A0A0B8NTS2-F1
#
_cell.length_a   1.000
_cell.length_b   1.000
_cell.length_c   1.000
_cell.angle_alpha   90.00
_cell.angle_beta   90.00
_cell.angle_gamma   90.00
#
_symmetry.space_group_name_H-M   'P 1'
#
loop_
_entity.id
_entity.type
_entity.pdbx_description
1 polymer ?
#
loop_
_entity_poly.entity_id
_entity_poly.type
_entity_poly.pdbx_seq_one_letter_code
_entity_poly.pdbx_strand_id
1 'polypeptide(L)'
;MVDFSDDYFPSAVWLVARSDSSLTPIKPSGSIEQDIVSVKELMRGRDVLAMEQTCLDPNLYNLSVTGANIILPERARKLNEMVPAILNQDAESTLLDVPTP
;
A
#
# COMPACT_ATOMS: atom_id res chain seq x y z
N MET A 1 18.75 -14.62 21.37
CA MET A 1 18.59 -15.51 20.20
C MET A 1 17.09 -15.64 19.99
N VAL A 2 16.59 -15.25 18.81
CA VAL A 2 15.15 -15.34 18.50
C VAL A 2 15.02 -16.52 17.54
N ASP A 3 14.30 -17.55 17.96
CA ASP A 3 13.96 -18.69 17.11
C ASP A 3 12.67 -18.35 16.36
N PHE A 4 12.72 -18.47 15.03
CA PHE A 4 11.56 -18.35 14.16
C PHE A 4 11.18 -19.75 13.67
N SER A 5 9.87 -20.02 13.56
CA SER A 5 9.40 -21.20 12.84
C SER A 5 9.63 -21.04 11.33
N ASP A 6 9.56 -22.14 10.58
CA ASP A 6 9.53 -22.09 9.12
C ASP A 6 8.43 -21.13 8.61
N ASP A 7 8.69 -20.45 7.48
CA ASP A 7 7.74 -19.50 6.87
C ASP A 7 6.45 -20.24 6.46
N TYR A 8 5.32 -19.85 7.07
CA TYR A 8 4.04 -20.54 6.84
C TYR A 8 3.24 -19.99 5.65
N PHE A 9 3.33 -18.69 5.35
CA PHE A 9 2.61 -18.06 4.24
C PHE A 9 3.36 -16.84 3.69
N PRO A 10 3.69 -16.79 2.38
CA PRO A 10 4.14 -15.55 1.76
C PRO A 10 2.99 -14.54 1.72
N SER A 11 3.28 -13.29 2.03
CA SER A 11 2.33 -12.18 1.88
C SER A 11 2.84 -11.16 0.86
N ALA A 12 1.90 -10.45 0.23
CA ALA A 12 2.20 -9.40 -0.73
C ALA A 12 1.51 -8.11 -0.34
N VAL A 13 2.20 -7.00 -0.54
CA VAL A 13 1.68 -5.65 -0.27
C VAL A 13 1.15 -5.06 -1.56
N TRP A 14 -0.13 -4.73 -1.58
CA TRP A 14 -0.83 -4.26 -2.77
C TRP A 14 -1.24 -2.80 -2.63
N LEU A 15 -1.13 -2.04 -3.73
CA LEU A 15 -1.77 -0.73 -3.86
C LEU A 15 -3.22 -0.95 -4.31
N VAL A 16 -4.17 -0.57 -3.46
CA VAL A 16 -5.61 -0.74 -3.72
C VAL A 16 -6.27 0.62 -3.86
N ALA A 17 -7.07 0.77 -4.90
CA ALA A 17 -7.84 1.98 -5.16
C ALA A 17 -9.32 1.62 -5.39
N ARG A 18 -10.20 2.61 -5.30
CA ARG A 18 -11.61 2.44 -5.67
C ARG A 18 -11.75 2.04 -7.14
N SER A 19 -12.85 1.36 -7.46
CA SER A 19 -13.18 0.95 -8.83
C SER A 19 -13.44 2.12 -9.79
N ASP A 20 -13.76 3.30 -9.27
CA ASP A 20 -13.95 4.55 -10.04
C ASP A 20 -12.65 5.36 -10.18
N SER A 21 -11.52 4.86 -9.65
CA SER A 21 -10.24 5.54 -9.76
C SER A 21 -9.72 5.55 -11.20
N SER A 22 -9.07 6.66 -11.57
CA SER A 22 -8.29 6.76 -12.81
C SER A 22 -7.02 5.87 -12.83
N LEU A 23 -6.69 5.22 -11.70
CA LEU A 23 -5.55 4.32 -11.59
C LEU A 23 -5.78 3.05 -12.41
N THR A 24 -4.82 2.75 -13.27
CA THR A 24 -4.79 1.50 -14.04
C THR A 24 -3.67 0.59 -13.54
N PRO A 25 -3.88 -0.73 -13.48
CA PRO A 25 -2.81 -1.66 -13.16
C PRO A 25 -1.61 -1.50 -14.08
N ILE A 26 -0.41 -1.73 -13.54
CA ILE A 26 0.80 -1.77 -14.35
C ILE A 26 0.76 -2.95 -15.32
N LYS A 27 1.47 -2.83 -16.44
CA LYS A 27 1.80 -3.99 -17.27
C LYS A 27 3.05 -4.64 -16.68
N PRO A 28 3.02 -5.94 -16.30
CA PRO A 28 4.19 -6.60 -15.76
C PRO A 28 5.37 -6.54 -16.73
N SER A 29 6.52 -6.08 -16.22
CA SER A 29 7.77 -5.97 -16.99
C SER A 29 8.56 -7.27 -17.01
N GLY A 30 8.29 -8.18 -16.08
CA GLY A 30 9.12 -9.37 -15.82
C GLY A 30 10.26 -9.11 -14.85
N SER A 31 10.39 -7.89 -14.31
CA SER A 31 11.34 -7.53 -13.25
C SER A 31 10.60 -6.93 -12.08
N ILE A 32 10.73 -7.55 -10.90
CA ILE A 32 10.10 -7.09 -9.66
C ILE A 32 10.52 -5.65 -9.33
N GLU A 33 11.80 -5.31 -9.50
CA GLU A 33 12.29 -3.96 -9.21
C GLU A 33 11.66 -2.91 -10.12
N GLN A 34 11.52 -3.21 -11.42
CA GLN A 34 10.89 -2.30 -12.38
C GLN A 34 9.38 -2.17 -12.13
N ASP A 35 8.74 -3.27 -11.74
CA ASP A 35 7.32 -3.28 -11.39
C ASP A 35 7.06 -2.47 -10.11
N ILE A 36 7.92 -2.57 -9.09
CA ILE A 36 7.85 -1.73 -7.87
C ILE A 36 7.97 -0.24 -8.22
N VAL A 37 8.94 0.12 -9.07
CA VAL A 37 9.10 1.52 -9.52
C VAL A 37 7.86 1.97 -10.29
N SER A 38 7.33 1.13 -11.19
CA SER A 38 6.14 1.45 -11.98
C SER A 38 4.91 1.66 -11.10
N VAL A 39 4.72 0.86 -10.05
CA VAL A 39 3.63 1.06 -9.08
C VAL A 39 3.82 2.35 -8.29
N LYS A 40 5.05 2.65 -7.85
CA LYS A 40 5.35 3.91 -7.12
C LYS A 40 5.08 5.14 -7.97
N GLU A 41 5.36 5.09 -9.28
CA GLU A 41 5.04 6.18 -10.20
C GLU A 41 3.54 6.45 -10.30
N LEU A 42 2.68 5.43 -10.15
CA LEU A 42 1.22 5.61 -10.13
C LEU A 42 0.74 6.47 -8.95
N MET A 43 1.50 6.51 -7.86
CA MET A 43 1.14 7.25 -6.64
C MET A 43 1.43 8.75 -6.72
N ARG A 44 2.23 9.21 -7.69
CA ARG A 44 2.68 10.60 -7.77
C ARG A 44 1.51 11.57 -7.85
N GLY A 45 1.48 12.55 -6.93
CA GLY A 45 0.44 13.59 -6.89
C GLY A 45 -0.93 13.10 -6.43
N ARG A 46 -1.01 11.91 -5.84
CA ARG A 46 -2.27 11.31 -5.35
C ARG A 46 -2.28 11.16 -3.84
N ASP A 47 -3.47 11.11 -3.27
CA ASP A 47 -3.71 10.83 -1.86
C ASP A 47 -3.61 9.33 -1.58
N VAL A 48 -2.60 8.93 -0.82
CA VAL A 48 -2.36 7.54 -0.41
C VAL A 48 -2.51 7.43 1.09
N LEU A 49 -3.51 6.67 1.52
CA LEU A 49 -3.72 6.33 2.92
C LEU A 49 -2.69 5.27 3.34
N ALA A 50 -1.90 5.58 4.37
CA ALA A 50 -0.90 4.68 4.95
C ALA A 50 -1.03 4.66 6.47
N MET A 51 -0.51 3.62 7.13
CA MET A 51 -0.64 3.47 8.57
C MET A 51 0.72 3.23 9.21
N GLU A 52 1.20 4.23 9.95
CA GLU A 52 2.46 4.16 10.69
C GLU A 52 2.43 3.06 11.75
N GLN A 53 3.63 2.57 12.13
CA GLN A 53 3.81 1.55 13.15
C GLN A 53 3.15 0.20 12.82
N THR A 54 2.90 -0.06 11.54
CA THR A 54 2.39 -1.34 11.04
C THR A 54 3.24 -1.83 9.88
N CYS A 55 2.97 -3.04 9.38
CA CYS A 55 3.58 -3.51 8.13
C CYS A 55 3.27 -2.61 6.93
N LEU A 56 2.30 -1.69 7.04
CA LEU A 56 1.95 -0.71 6.00
C LEU A 56 2.57 0.67 6.24
N ASP A 57 3.57 0.75 7.14
CA ASP A 57 4.24 2.01 7.44
C ASP A 57 4.91 2.56 6.16
N PRO A 58 4.59 3.81 5.79
CA PRO A 58 5.08 4.40 4.54
C PRO A 58 6.62 4.47 4.48
N ASN A 59 7.30 4.48 5.64
CA ASN A 59 8.76 4.49 5.70
C ASN A 59 9.38 3.16 5.28
N LEU A 60 8.68 2.02 5.48
CA LEU A 60 9.17 0.70 5.04
C LEU A 60 9.26 0.61 3.51
N TYR A 61 8.42 1.37 2.81
CA TYR A 61 8.35 1.35 1.35
C TYR A 61 8.94 2.62 0.70
N ASN A 62 9.53 3.52 1.49
CA ASN A 62 9.99 4.83 1.06
C ASN A 62 8.91 5.59 0.25
N LEU A 63 7.65 5.61 0.72
CA LEU A 63 6.57 6.24 -0.06
C LEU A 63 6.75 7.75 -0.25
N SER A 64 7.52 8.41 0.63
CA SER A 64 7.86 9.83 0.53
C SER A 64 8.54 10.21 -0.80
N VAL A 65 9.30 9.29 -1.40
CA VAL A 65 10.04 9.57 -2.66
C VAL A 65 9.14 9.52 -3.90
N THR A 66 7.91 9.03 -3.76
CA THR A 66 6.96 8.89 -4.89
C THR A 66 6.32 10.22 -5.28
N GLY A 67 6.34 11.21 -4.37
CA GLY A 67 5.59 12.46 -4.52
C GLY A 67 4.09 12.29 -4.30
N ALA A 68 3.66 11.18 -3.69
CA ALA A 68 2.31 11.01 -3.17
C ALA A 68 2.07 11.89 -1.94
N ASN A 69 0.82 12.33 -1.76
CA ASN A 69 0.38 12.91 -0.51
C ASN A 69 -0.01 11.79 0.45
N ILE A 70 0.85 11.54 1.45
CA ILE A 70 0.64 10.45 2.40
C ILE A 70 -0.32 10.92 3.49
N ILE A 71 -1.50 10.32 3.53
CA ILE A 71 -2.51 10.56 4.55
C ILE A 71 -2.34 9.52 5.65
N LEU A 72 -2.10 9.99 6.88
CA LEU A 72 -2.05 9.14 8.06
C LEU A 72 -3.40 9.25 8.79
N PRO A 73 -4.07 8.12 9.07
CA PRO A 73 -5.32 8.15 9.79
C PRO A 73 -5.11 8.57 11.25
N GLU A 74 -6.14 9.16 11.86
CA GLU A 74 -6.12 9.43 13.30
C GLU A 74 -5.89 8.13 14.09
N ARG A 75 -5.21 8.23 15.25
CA ARG A 75 -4.70 7.07 16.03
C ARG A 75 -5.74 5.99 16.39
N ALA A 76 -7.03 6.26 16.24
CA ALA A 76 -8.11 5.31 16.51
C ALA A 76 -8.45 4.42 15.30
N ARG A 77 -7.98 4.76 14.09
CA ARG A 77 -8.37 4.05 12.88
C ARG A 77 -7.64 2.72 12.79
N LYS A 78 -8.38 1.63 12.62
CA LYS A 78 -7.84 0.27 12.57
C LYS A 78 -7.54 -0.15 11.13
N LEU A 79 -6.72 -1.19 10.96
CA LEU A 79 -6.40 -1.75 9.64
C LEU A 79 -7.66 -2.10 8.82
N ASN A 80 -8.69 -2.65 9.47
CA ASN A 80 -9.95 -3.01 8.82
C ASN A 80 -10.80 -1.80 8.38
N GLU A 81 -10.38 -0.58 8.71
CA GLU A 81 -11.04 0.66 8.34
C GLU A 81 -10.35 1.37 7.15
N MET A 82 -9.21 0.86 6.67
CA MET A 82 -8.49 1.41 5.51
C MET A 82 -9.30 1.30 4.21
N VAL A 83 -9.95 0.15 3.97
CA VAL A 83 -10.82 -0.06 2.80
C VAL A 83 -12.08 0.81 2.87
N PRO A 84 -12.84 0.83 4.00
CA PRO A 84 -13.93 1.79 4.17
C PRO A 84 -13.50 3.25 3.98
N ALA A 85 -12.32 3.64 4.44
CA ALA A 85 -11.82 5.00 4.30
C ALA A 85 -11.66 5.44 2.84
N ILE A 86 -11.04 4.59 1.99
CA ILE A 86 -10.92 4.93 0.57
C ILE A 86 -12.28 4.92 -0.15
N LEU A 87 -13.24 4.09 0.28
CA LEU A 87 -14.62 4.09 -0.23
C LEU A 87 -15.38 5.37 0.16
N ASN A 88 -15.09 5.92 1.34
CA ASN A 88 -15.64 7.19 1.82
C ASN A 88 -14.94 8.44 1.26
N GLN A 89 -13.99 8.26 0.33
CA GLN A 89 -13.21 9.34 -0.29
C GLN A 89 -12.25 10.08 0.65
N ASP A 90 -11.85 9.46 1.78
CA ASP A 90 -10.81 10.01 2.67
C ASP A 90 -9.42 10.02 2.00
N ALA A 91 -9.21 9.17 1.00
CA ALA A 91 -8.02 9.10 0.15
C ALA A 91 -8.38 8.43 -1.19
N GLU A 92 -7.48 8.46 -2.16
CA GLU A 92 -7.67 7.79 -3.46
C GLU A 92 -7.31 6.30 -3.43
N SER A 93 -6.31 5.95 -2.63
CA SER A 93 -5.76 4.59 -2.55
C SER A 93 -5.17 4.29 -1.18
N THR A 94 -4.95 3.00 -0.89
CA THR A 94 -4.31 2.51 0.34
C THR A 94 -3.38 1.35 0.02
N LEU A 95 -2.37 1.13 0.87
CA LEU A 95 -1.65 -0.14 0.89
C LEU A 95 -2.43 -1.18 1.70
N LEU A 96 -2.39 -2.45 1.29
CA LEU A 96 -2.93 -3.59 2.04
C LEU A 96 -1.97 -4.78 1.97
N ASP A 97 -1.85 -5.49 3.08
CA ASP A 97 -1.16 -6.78 3.15
C ASP A 97 -2.17 -7.88 2.82
N VAL A 98 -1.92 -8.61 1.72
CA VAL A 98 -2.81 -9.64 1.20
C VAL A 98 -2.07 -10.98 1.23
N PRO A 99 -2.62 -12.00 1.89
CA PRO A 99 -2.06 -13.35 1.83
C PRO A 99 -2.01 -13.85 0.39
N THR A 100 -0.84 -14.32 -0.05
CA THR A 100 -0.70 -14.96 -1.36
C THR A 100 -0.66 -16.49 -1.18
N PRO A 101 -1.43 -17.24 -1.98
CA PRO A 101 -1.42 -18.71 -1.94
C PRO A 101 -0.11 -19.32 -2.45
#